data_AF-A0A8J6K5T6-F1
#
_entry.id   AF-A0A8J6K5T6-F1
#
_cell.length_a   1.000
_cell.length_b   1.000
_cell.length_c   1.000
_cell.angle_alpha   90.00
_cell.angle_beta   90.00
_cell.angle_gamma   90.00
#
_symmetry.space_group_name_H-M   'P 1'
#
loop_
_entity.id
_entity.type
_entity.pdbx_description
1 polymer ?
#
loop_
_entity_poly.entity_id
_entity_poly.type
_entity_poly.pdbx_seq_one_letter_code
_entity_poly.pdbx_strand_id
1 'polypeptide(L)'
;KGLLHRAFSVFLFNSENKLLLQQRSDAKITFPDCYTNTCCSHPLYTPSETEEEDAIGVRRAAQRRLKSELGIPLEQVKPDEFRYLTRMQYKMHSDGIWGEHEIDYILLIQKDVAVDPDPNEIKSHCYVSKEELKKLIERAKRQELKVTPWFQLIVDTFLYNWWDNLENLKSFEDHSKIHRL
;
A
#
# COMPACT_ATOMS: atom_id res chain seq x y z
N LYS A 1 22.19 10.79 -0.29
CA LYS A 1 21.60 10.41 -1.59
C LYS A 1 20.64 9.25 -1.31
N GLY A 2 19.35 9.38 -1.60
CA GLY A 2 18.39 8.27 -1.43
C GLY A 2 18.71 7.12 -2.40
N LEU A 3 19.19 6.00 -1.87
CA LEU A 3 19.50 4.81 -2.64
C LEU A 3 18.22 4.07 -3.01
N LEU A 4 18.20 3.48 -4.20
CA LEU A 4 17.07 2.69 -4.68
C LEU A 4 16.95 1.39 -3.87
N HIS A 5 15.74 1.07 -3.42
CA HIS A 5 15.44 -0.17 -2.70
C HIS A 5 14.07 -0.74 -3.09
N ARG A 6 13.79 -1.98 -2.68
CA ARG A 6 12.52 -2.66 -2.96
C ARG A 6 11.49 -2.29 -1.89
N ALA A 7 10.25 -2.07 -2.30
CA ALA A 7 9.12 -1.81 -1.43
C ALA A 7 7.87 -2.58 -1.89
N PHE A 8 6.81 -2.51 -1.09
CA PHE A 8 5.49 -2.97 -1.50
C PHE A 8 4.39 -2.02 -0.98
N SER A 9 3.28 -1.98 -1.72
CA SER A 9 2.06 -1.27 -1.38
C SER A 9 0.87 -2.22 -1.48
N VAL A 10 0.20 -2.43 -0.34
CA VAL A 10 -1.00 -3.27 -0.23
C VAL A 10 -2.26 -2.43 -0.39
N PHE A 11 -3.19 -2.91 -1.21
CA PHE A 11 -4.57 -2.44 -1.30
C PHE A 11 -5.51 -3.57 -0.90
N LEU A 12 -6.11 -3.45 0.29
CA LEU A 12 -7.07 -4.40 0.83
C LEU A 12 -8.50 -3.89 0.62
N PHE A 13 -9.30 -4.66 -0.10
CA PHE A 13 -10.73 -4.42 -0.26
C PHE A 13 -11.52 -5.36 0.65
N ASN A 14 -12.58 -4.88 1.27
CA ASN A 14 -13.54 -5.76 1.94
C ASN A 14 -14.55 -6.36 0.95
N SER A 15 -15.48 -7.19 1.44
CA SER A 15 -16.55 -7.78 0.61
C SER A 15 -17.55 -6.76 0.05
N GLU A 16 -17.62 -5.55 0.62
CA GLU A 16 -18.39 -4.41 0.09
C GLU A 16 -17.62 -3.57 -0.95
N ASN A 17 -16.48 -4.06 -1.46
CA ASN A 17 -15.59 -3.33 -2.37
C ASN A 17 -15.11 -1.97 -1.81
N LYS A 18 -15.02 -1.83 -0.48
CA LYS A 18 -14.43 -0.65 0.17
C LYS A 18 -12.94 -0.88 0.41
N LEU A 19 -12.12 0.13 0.12
CA LEU A 19 -10.67 0.10 0.34
C LEU A 19 -10.35 0.45 1.79
N LEU A 20 -9.53 -0.37 2.46
CA LEU A 20 -8.96 -0.04 3.76
C LEU A 20 -7.83 0.99 3.59
N LEU A 21 -8.03 2.18 4.14
CA LEU A 21 -7.00 3.20 4.27
C LEU A 21 -6.47 3.23 5.70
N GLN A 22 -5.21 3.64 5.83
CA GLN A 22 -4.63 4.01 7.12
C GLN A 22 -4.17 5.47 7.11
N GLN A 23 -4.28 6.13 8.26
CA GLN A 23 -3.60 7.38 8.55
C GLN A 23 -2.35 7.05 9.36
N ARG A 24 -1.19 7.44 8.84
CA ARG A 24 0.11 7.20 9.48
C ARG A 24 0.16 7.89 10.84
N SER A 25 0.74 7.23 11.86
CA SER A 25 0.95 7.84 13.17
C SER A 25 1.82 9.09 13.08
N ASP A 26 1.70 9.97 14.07
CA ASP A 26 2.56 11.14 14.19
C ASP A 26 4.02 10.75 14.53
N ALA A 27 4.25 9.50 14.98
CA ALA A 27 5.57 8.97 15.31
C ALA A 27 6.37 8.47 14.09
N LYS A 28 5.74 8.36 12.91
CA LYS A 28 6.44 7.94 11.68
C LYS A 28 7.47 8.99 11.26
N ILE A 29 8.69 8.53 10.96
CA ILE A 29 9.78 9.40 10.49
C ILE A 29 9.43 10.03 9.14
N THR A 30 8.94 9.23 8.18
CA THR A 30 8.51 9.72 6.87
C THR A 30 6.99 9.86 6.80
N PHE A 31 6.54 10.99 6.28
CA PHE A 31 5.13 11.32 6.05
C PHE A 31 4.20 11.03 7.25
N PRO A 32 4.49 11.57 8.46
CA PRO A 32 3.58 11.46 9.60
C PRO A 32 2.24 12.14 9.29
N ASP A 33 1.16 11.66 9.90
CA ASP A 33 -0.21 12.20 9.78
C ASP A 33 -0.82 12.13 8.36
N CYS A 34 -0.17 11.46 7.41
CA CYS A 34 -0.68 11.30 6.06
C CYS A 34 -1.60 10.07 5.93
N TYR A 35 -2.72 10.23 5.22
CA TYR A 35 -3.52 9.12 4.72
C TYR A 35 -2.80 8.41 3.57
N THR A 36 -2.90 7.09 3.54
CA THR A 36 -2.30 6.24 2.50
C THR A 36 -3.13 4.96 2.31
N ASN A 37 -2.72 4.11 1.36
CA ASN A 37 -3.31 2.77 1.16
C ASN A 37 -3.06 1.87 2.37
N THR A 38 -3.53 0.63 2.31
CA THR A 38 -3.68 -0.24 3.48
C THR A 38 -2.38 -0.46 4.27
N CYS A 39 -1.27 -0.75 3.58
CA CYS A 39 0.02 -0.95 4.22
C CYS A 39 1.14 -0.75 3.19
N CYS A 40 2.19 -0.01 3.56
CA CYS A 40 3.37 0.25 2.73
C CYS A 40 4.63 0.01 3.56
N SER A 41 5.52 -0.84 3.06
CA SER A 41 6.76 -1.16 3.75
C SER A 41 7.74 -1.86 2.82
N HIS A 42 8.73 -2.53 3.41
CA HIS A 42 9.85 -3.12 2.70
C HIS A 42 9.99 -4.61 3.01
N PRO A 43 10.32 -5.45 2.01
CA PRO A 43 10.87 -6.76 2.29
C PRO A 43 12.23 -6.62 2.98
N LEU A 44 12.48 -7.46 3.98
CA LEU A 44 13.76 -7.52 4.68
C LEU A 44 14.80 -8.30 3.87
N TYR A 45 16.08 -8.03 4.14
CA TYR A 45 17.18 -8.81 3.61
C TYR A 45 17.32 -10.14 4.36
N THR A 46 16.35 -11.04 4.15
CA THR A 46 16.31 -12.39 4.70
C THR A 46 15.95 -13.38 3.59
N PRO A 47 16.46 -14.64 3.61
CA PRO A 47 16.18 -15.60 2.54
C PRO A 47 14.69 -15.76 2.21
N SER A 48 13.82 -15.68 3.22
CA SER A 48 12.37 -15.80 3.03
C SER A 48 11.72 -14.60 2.33
N GLU A 49 12.25 -13.39 2.48
CA GLU A 49 11.68 -12.16 1.90
C GLU A 49 12.44 -11.65 0.66
N THR A 50 13.65 -12.18 0.41
CA THR A 50 14.40 -11.92 -0.81
C THR A 50 14.02 -12.82 -1.98
N GLU A 51 13.26 -13.90 -1.74
CA GLU A 51 12.79 -14.83 -2.79
C GLU A 51 11.87 -14.11 -3.80
N GLU A 52 12.28 -14.09 -5.06
CA GLU A 52 11.60 -13.33 -6.12
C GLU A 52 10.61 -14.16 -6.94
N GLU A 53 10.66 -15.49 -6.86
CA GLU A 53 9.74 -16.39 -7.57
C GLU A 53 8.29 -16.07 -7.19
N ASP A 54 7.46 -15.78 -8.20
CA ASP A 54 6.08 -15.31 -8.05
C ASP A 54 5.90 -14.20 -7.01
N ALA A 55 6.92 -13.35 -6.85
CA ALA A 55 6.98 -12.29 -5.85
C ALA A 55 6.68 -12.78 -4.41
N ILE A 56 6.96 -14.04 -4.07
CA ILE A 56 6.57 -14.63 -2.79
C ILE A 56 7.22 -13.92 -1.60
N GLY A 57 8.46 -13.44 -1.74
CA GLY A 57 9.17 -12.74 -0.68
C GLY A 57 8.48 -11.43 -0.27
N VAL A 58 8.01 -10.63 -1.23
CA VAL A 58 7.25 -9.41 -0.92
C VAL A 58 5.85 -9.70 -0.40
N ARG A 59 5.20 -10.79 -0.85
CA ARG A 59 3.90 -11.24 -0.31
C ARG A 59 4.01 -11.68 1.16
N ARG A 60 5.11 -12.34 1.55
CA ARG A 60 5.43 -12.65 2.95
C ARG A 60 5.70 -11.39 3.78
N ALA A 61 6.46 -10.43 3.23
CA ALA A 61 6.71 -9.15 3.89
C ALA A 61 5.42 -8.36 4.14
N ALA A 62 4.50 -8.36 3.17
CA ALA A 62 3.18 -7.76 3.29
C ALA A 62 2.35 -8.40 4.40
N GLN A 63 2.25 -9.73 4.43
CA GLN A 63 1.58 -10.45 5.53
C GLN A 63 2.17 -10.07 6.90
N ARG A 64 3.50 -10.04 7.04
CA ARG A 64 4.19 -9.66 8.28
C ARG A 64 3.82 -8.24 8.72
N ARG A 65 3.81 -7.27 7.79
CA ARG A 65 3.53 -5.87 8.13
C ARG A 65 2.05 -5.60 8.35
N LEU A 66 1.13 -6.26 7.66
CA LEU A 66 -0.29 -6.20 7.98
C LEU A 66 -0.57 -6.65 9.43
N LYS A 67 0.12 -7.70 9.90
CA LYS A 67 0.06 -8.07 11.32
C LYS A 67 0.68 -7.02 12.23
N SER A 68 1.87 -6.53 11.89
CA SER A 68 2.62 -5.60 12.74
C SER A 68 1.98 -4.22 12.85
N GLU A 69 1.37 -3.71 11.79
CA GLU A 69 0.82 -2.35 11.71
C GLU A 69 -0.67 -2.33 12.01
N LEU A 70 -1.45 -3.24 11.40
CA LEU A 70 -2.91 -3.28 11.47
C LEU A 70 -3.45 -4.36 12.41
N GLY A 71 -2.58 -5.16 13.05
CA GLY A 71 -3.00 -6.25 13.93
C GLY A 71 -3.69 -7.43 13.22
N ILE A 72 -3.70 -7.45 11.89
CA ILE A 72 -4.41 -8.48 11.12
C ILE A 72 -3.77 -9.85 11.39
N PRO A 73 -4.52 -10.86 11.88
CA PRO A 73 -3.96 -12.19 12.14
C PRO A 73 -3.41 -12.84 10.85
N LEU A 74 -2.27 -13.53 10.95
CA LEU A 74 -1.56 -14.08 9.78
C LEU A 74 -2.43 -15.07 9.00
N GLU A 75 -3.25 -15.84 9.71
CA GLU A 75 -4.18 -16.81 9.17
C GLU A 75 -5.29 -16.18 8.30
N GLN A 76 -5.56 -14.88 8.48
CA GLN A 76 -6.53 -14.15 7.67
C GLN A 76 -5.95 -13.61 6.37
N VAL A 77 -4.62 -13.52 6.20
CA VAL A 77 -4.00 -12.95 4.99
C VAL A 77 -2.79 -13.77 4.58
N LYS A 78 -3.01 -14.93 3.95
CA LYS A 78 -1.93 -15.82 3.51
C LYS A 78 -1.21 -15.23 2.29
N PRO A 79 0.10 -15.47 2.10
CA PRO A 79 0.85 -14.93 0.96
C PRO A 79 0.24 -15.26 -0.40
N ASP A 80 -0.40 -16.43 -0.56
CA ASP A 80 -1.02 -16.86 -1.83
C ASP A 80 -2.37 -16.21 -2.13
N GLU A 81 -2.92 -15.45 -1.19
CA GLU A 81 -4.16 -14.68 -1.39
C GLU A 81 -3.88 -13.29 -1.97
N PHE A 82 -2.62 -12.82 -1.93
CA PHE A 82 -2.22 -11.56 -2.54
C PHE A 82 -2.06 -11.73 -4.05
N ARG A 83 -2.74 -10.87 -4.80
CA ARG A 83 -2.50 -10.67 -6.23
C ARG A 83 -1.41 -9.63 -6.42
N TYR A 84 -0.28 -10.06 -6.95
CA TYR A 84 0.78 -9.16 -7.40
C TYR A 84 0.42 -8.61 -8.78
N LEU A 85 0.15 -7.30 -8.89
CA LEU A 85 -0.25 -6.70 -10.16
C LEU A 85 0.93 -6.23 -10.99
N THR A 86 1.69 -5.27 -10.48
CA THR A 86 2.74 -4.59 -11.26
C THR A 86 3.74 -3.93 -10.32
N ARG A 87 4.76 -3.26 -10.88
CA ARG A 87 5.72 -2.45 -10.14
C ARG A 87 5.73 -1.02 -10.63
N MET A 88 5.87 -0.09 -9.71
CA MET A 88 6.18 1.31 -10.03
C MET A 88 7.53 1.71 -9.44
N GLN A 89 8.29 2.52 -10.17
CA GLN A 89 9.48 3.18 -9.66
C GLN A 89 9.19 4.66 -9.47
N TYR A 90 9.38 5.15 -8.25
CA TYR A 90 9.20 6.55 -7.92
C TYR A 90 10.32 7.05 -7.01
N LYS A 91 10.47 8.37 -6.93
CA LYS A 91 11.39 9.03 -6.00
C LYS A 91 10.73 10.26 -5.40
N MET A 92 10.73 10.35 -4.08
CA MET A 92 10.04 11.40 -3.35
C MET A 92 10.87 11.91 -2.18
N HIS A 93 10.74 13.20 -1.87
CA HIS A 93 11.31 13.79 -0.68
C HIS A 93 10.21 13.92 0.38
N SER A 94 10.47 13.44 1.60
CA SER A 94 9.59 13.66 2.76
C SER A 94 9.89 15.03 3.38
N ASP A 95 11.17 15.29 3.65
CA ASP A 95 11.68 16.60 4.07
C ASP A 95 13.08 16.86 3.45
N GLY A 96 13.82 17.85 3.96
CA GLY A 96 15.16 18.17 3.47
C GLY A 96 16.21 17.06 3.71
N ILE A 97 15.91 16.04 4.52
CA ILE A 97 16.82 14.97 4.96
C ILE A 97 16.31 13.59 4.50
N TRP A 98 15.02 13.32 4.65
CA TRP A 98 14.37 12.04 4.43
C TRP A 98 13.59 12.01 3.11
N GLY A 99 13.51 10.82 2.52
CA GLY A 99 12.76 10.58 1.29
C GLY A 99 12.78 9.11 0.90
N GLU A 100 12.05 8.80 -0.16
CA GLU A 100 11.88 7.47 -0.72
C GLU A 100 12.42 7.41 -2.13
N HIS A 101 12.99 6.26 -2.49
CA HIS A 101 13.43 5.96 -3.86
C HIS A 101 13.27 4.46 -4.03
N GLU A 102 12.17 4.05 -4.63
CA GLU A 102 11.64 2.69 -4.48
C GLU A 102 11.27 2.08 -5.82
N ILE A 103 11.45 0.76 -5.94
CA ILE A 103 10.67 -0.09 -6.84
C ILE A 103 9.59 -0.73 -5.97
N ASP A 104 8.37 -0.22 -6.09
CA ASP A 104 7.22 -0.58 -5.28
C ASP A 104 6.37 -1.66 -5.96
N TYR A 105 6.22 -2.79 -5.28
CA TYR A 105 5.39 -3.92 -5.70
C TYR A 105 3.95 -3.69 -5.28
N ILE A 106 3.04 -3.63 -6.26
CA ILE A 106 1.63 -3.40 -6.00
C ILE A 106 0.94 -4.73 -5.71
N LEU A 107 0.44 -4.87 -4.49
CA LEU A 107 -0.23 -6.06 -3.99
C LEU A 107 -1.70 -5.74 -3.70
N LEU A 108 -2.60 -6.57 -4.19
CA LEU A 108 -4.04 -6.46 -3.98
C LEU A 108 -4.57 -7.70 -3.27
N ILE A 109 -5.51 -7.50 -2.35
CA ILE A 109 -6.22 -8.57 -1.68
C ILE A 109 -7.66 -8.11 -1.44
N GLN A 110 -8.62 -9.02 -1.61
CA GLN A 110 -10.01 -8.76 -1.27
C GLN A 110 -10.46 -9.76 -0.21
N LYS A 111 -10.68 -9.26 1.02
CA LYS A 111 -11.01 -10.08 2.18
C LYS A 111 -11.54 -9.23 3.33
N ASP A 112 -12.50 -9.78 4.07
CA ASP A 112 -12.91 -9.23 5.35
C ASP A 112 -11.91 -9.67 6.43
N VAL A 113 -11.36 -8.71 7.16
CA VAL A 113 -10.30 -8.94 8.15
C VAL A 113 -10.61 -8.21 9.46
N ALA A 114 -10.11 -8.77 10.56
CA ALA A 114 -10.08 -8.09 11.85
C ALA A 114 -8.91 -7.11 11.88
N VAL A 115 -9.16 -5.87 12.29
CA VAL A 115 -8.16 -4.79 12.34
C VAL A 115 -8.05 -4.28 13.78
N ASP A 116 -6.83 -4.33 14.32
CA ASP A 116 -6.46 -3.85 15.66
C ASP A 116 -5.07 -3.19 15.58
N PRO A 117 -4.99 -1.93 15.09
CA PRO A 117 -3.71 -1.33 14.71
C PRO A 117 -2.81 -0.99 15.89
N ASP A 118 -1.49 -1.06 15.67
CA ASP A 118 -0.51 -0.48 16.59
C ASP A 118 -0.58 1.06 16.51
N PRO A 119 -0.91 1.76 17.61
CA PRO A 119 -1.01 3.23 17.61
C PRO A 119 0.32 3.93 17.32
N ASN A 120 1.47 3.25 17.48
CA ASN A 120 2.77 3.79 17.08
C ASN A 120 2.97 3.79 15.56
N GLU A 121 2.21 2.98 14.83
CA GLU A 121 2.31 2.87 13.37
C GLU A 121 1.15 3.62 12.69
N ILE A 122 -0.06 3.49 13.25
CA ILE A 122 -1.31 3.93 12.64
C ILE A 122 -2.12 4.79 13.61
N LYS A 123 -2.42 6.02 13.19
CA LYS A 123 -3.25 6.98 13.94
C LYS A 123 -4.72 6.64 13.87
N SER A 124 -5.19 6.27 12.68
CA SER A 124 -6.57 5.92 12.40
C SER A 124 -6.65 5.05 11.15
N HIS A 125 -7.75 4.35 10.96
CA HIS A 125 -8.01 3.57 9.75
C HIS A 125 -9.49 3.69 9.37
N CYS A 126 -9.81 3.53 8.09
CA CYS A 126 -11.18 3.53 7.62
C CYS A 126 -11.33 2.74 6.33
N TYR A 127 -12.49 2.09 6.18
CA TYR A 127 -12.94 1.57 4.89
C TYR A 127 -13.66 2.68 4.13
N VAL A 128 -13.25 2.92 2.89
CA VAL A 128 -13.87 3.94 2.03
C VAL A 128 -14.40 3.33 0.75
N SER A 129 -15.59 3.75 0.35
CA SER A 129 -16.09 3.58 -1.01
C SER A 129 -15.29 4.45 -1.99
N LYS A 130 -15.47 4.20 -3.28
CA LYS A 130 -14.86 4.99 -4.35
C LYS A 130 -15.23 6.48 -4.25
N GLU A 131 -16.49 6.79 -3.92
CA GLU A 131 -16.96 8.17 -3.77
C GLU A 131 -16.40 8.86 -2.52
N GLU A 132 -16.24 8.13 -1.42
CA GLU A 132 -15.58 8.64 -0.21
C GLU A 132 -14.09 8.89 -0.46
N LEU A 133 -13.40 8.02 -1.19
CA LEU A 133 -12.02 8.25 -1.60
C LEU A 133 -11.90 9.52 -2.45
N LYS A 134 -12.76 9.70 -3.46
CA LYS A 134 -12.76 10.93 -4.29
C LYS A 134 -12.90 12.18 -3.40
N LYS A 135 -13.81 12.17 -2.43
CA LYS A 135 -13.96 13.28 -1.46
C LYS A 135 -12.70 13.48 -0.61
N LEU A 136 -12.07 12.40 -0.14
CA LEU A 136 -10.81 12.47 0.62
C LEU A 136 -9.69 13.12 -0.21
N ILE A 137 -9.55 12.73 -1.48
CA ILE A 137 -8.55 13.31 -2.40
C ILE A 137 -8.85 14.79 -2.69
N GLU A 138 -10.11 15.19 -2.85
CA GLU A 138 -10.48 16.60 -3.00
C GLU A 138 -10.16 17.43 -1.75
N ARG A 139 -10.36 16.88 -0.55
CA ARG A 139 -9.93 17.53 0.70
C ARG A 139 -8.42 17.65 0.79
N ALA A 140 -7.67 16.64 0.31
CA ALA A 140 -6.21 16.70 0.23
C ALA A 140 -5.74 17.83 -0.71
N LYS A 141 -6.37 17.99 -1.88
CA LYS A 141 -6.08 19.10 -2.81
C LYS A 141 -6.34 20.48 -2.19
N ARG A 142 -7.33 20.59 -1.31
CA ARG A 142 -7.63 21.80 -0.52
C ARG A 142 -6.73 21.98 0.70
N GLN A 143 -5.76 21.08 0.91
CA GLN A 143 -4.82 21.09 2.03
C GLN A 143 -5.52 20.93 3.41
N GLU A 144 -6.73 20.38 3.45
CA GLU A 144 -7.46 20.10 4.70
C GLU A 144 -6.93 18.84 5.40
N LEU A 145 -6.27 17.96 4.65
CA LEU A 145 -5.59 16.75 5.13
C LEU A 145 -4.42 16.44 4.20
N LYS A 146 -3.58 15.48 4.59
CA LYS A 146 -2.42 15.06 3.79
C LYS A 146 -2.62 13.63 3.29
N VAL A 147 -2.18 13.39 2.06
CA VAL A 147 -2.04 12.04 1.49
C VAL A 147 -0.58 11.81 1.12
N THR A 148 -0.14 10.56 1.23
CA THR A 148 1.23 10.21 0.83
C THR A 148 1.39 10.33 -0.69
N PRO A 149 2.55 10.80 -1.20
CA PRO A 149 2.71 11.04 -2.63
C PRO A 149 2.56 9.80 -3.51
N TRP A 150 3.06 8.63 -3.08
CA TRP A 150 2.89 7.37 -3.83
C TRP A 150 1.42 6.97 -3.95
N PHE A 151 0.64 7.15 -2.88
CA PHE A 151 -0.79 6.87 -2.90
C PHE A 151 -1.51 7.78 -3.91
N GLN A 152 -1.17 9.07 -3.96
CA GLN A 152 -1.69 10.00 -4.97
C GLN A 152 -1.34 9.55 -6.40
N LEU A 153 -0.08 9.14 -6.64
CA LEU A 153 0.35 8.61 -7.95
C LEU A 153 -0.47 7.38 -8.37
N ILE A 154 -0.69 6.44 -7.44
CA ILE A 154 -1.48 5.22 -7.72
C ILE A 154 -2.95 5.56 -7.95
N VAL A 155 -3.52 6.47 -7.16
CA VAL A 155 -4.89 6.98 -7.32
C VAL A 155 -5.10 7.55 -8.73
N ASP A 156 -4.19 8.42 -9.17
CA ASP A 156 -4.33 9.15 -10.42
C ASP A 156 -4.06 8.27 -11.65
N THR A 157 -3.25 7.21 -11.49
CA THR A 157 -2.78 6.40 -12.64
C THR A 157 -3.55 5.09 -12.78
N PHE A 158 -3.86 4.41 -11.67
CA PHE A 158 -4.26 3.00 -11.72
C PHE A 158 -5.50 2.65 -10.89
N LEU A 159 -5.61 3.20 -9.68
CA LEU A 159 -6.48 2.65 -8.63
C LEU A 159 -7.93 2.56 -9.05
N TYR A 160 -8.48 3.61 -9.66
CA TYR A 160 -9.89 3.61 -10.06
C TYR A 160 -10.20 2.53 -11.09
N ASN A 161 -9.29 2.31 -12.04
CA ASN A 161 -9.43 1.28 -13.07
C ASN A 161 -9.39 -0.13 -12.47
N TRP A 162 -8.46 -0.39 -11.53
CA TRP A 162 -8.44 -1.67 -10.80
C TRP A 162 -9.70 -1.87 -9.96
N TRP A 163 -10.17 -0.80 -9.30
CA TRP A 163 -11.37 -0.84 -8.46
C TRP A 163 -12.63 -1.11 -9.29
N ASP A 164 -12.74 -0.58 -10.51
CA ASP A 164 -13.85 -0.94 -11.43
C ASP A 164 -13.80 -2.40 -11.91
N ASN A 165 -12.69 -3.11 -11.69
CA ASN A 165 -12.45 -4.44 -12.24
C ASN A 165 -11.90 -5.43 -11.19
N LEU A 166 -12.31 -5.32 -9.91
CA LEU A 166 -11.82 -6.20 -8.83
C LEU A 166 -12.03 -7.70 -9.12
N GLU A 167 -13.09 -8.05 -9.84
CA GLU A 167 -13.37 -9.45 -10.24
C GLU A 167 -12.44 -9.97 -11.35
N ASN A 168 -11.82 -9.07 -12.14
CA ASN A 168 -10.98 -9.40 -13.28
C ASN A 168 -9.57 -8.77 -13.18
N LEU A 169 -8.99 -8.76 -11.99
CA LEU A 169 -7.67 -8.16 -11.77
C LEU A 169 -6.54 -8.82 -12.59
N LYS A 170 -6.73 -10.06 -13.06
CA LYS A 170 -5.75 -10.80 -13.86
C LYS A 170 -5.36 -10.08 -15.15
N SER A 171 -6.28 -9.33 -15.78
CA SER A 171 -5.97 -8.56 -17.00
C SER A 171 -5.06 -7.35 -16.75
N PHE A 172 -4.81 -6.98 -15.50
CA PHE A 172 -3.95 -5.87 -15.11
C PHE A 172 -2.59 -6.31 -14.55
N GLU A 173 -2.33 -7.63 -14.53
CA GLU A 173 -1.03 -8.17 -14.14
C GLU A 173 0.02 -7.88 -15.24
N ASP A 174 1.04 -7.11 -14.89
CA ASP A 174 2.23 -6.84 -15.70
C ASP A 174 3.47 -6.99 -14.84
N HIS A 175 4.04 -8.20 -14.85
CA HIS A 175 5.26 -8.52 -14.09
C HIS A 175 6.53 -8.26 -14.91
N SER A 176 6.39 -7.77 -16.15
CA SER A 176 7.49 -7.50 -17.06
C SER A 176 7.95 -6.04 -16.99
N LYS A 177 7.00 -5.12 -16.86
CA LYS A 177 7.25 -3.68 -16.86
C LYS A 177 7.46 -3.14 -15.44
N ILE A 178 8.18 -2.04 -15.37
CA ILE A 178 8.24 -1.16 -14.20
C ILE A 178 7.77 0.21 -14.66
N HIS A 179 6.68 0.70 -14.10
CA HIS A 179 6.10 2.00 -14.43
C HIS A 179 6.92 3.10 -13.75
N ARG A 180 7.54 4.00 -14.51
CA ARG A 180 8.30 5.13 -13.94
C ARG A 180 7.36 6.31 -13.76
N LEU A 181 7.16 6.74 -12.52
CA LEU A 181 6.25 7.82 -12.12
C LEU A 181 7.00 8.94 -11.38
#